data_AF-A0A3P6ZME1-F1
#
_entry.id   AF-A0A3P6ZME1-F1
#
_cell.length_a   1.000
_cell.length_b   1.000
_cell.length_c   1.000
_cell.angle_alpha   90.00
_cell.angle_beta   90.00
_cell.angle_gamma   90.00
#
_symmetry.space_group_name_H-M   'P 1'
#
loop_
_entity.id
_entity.type
_entity.pdbx_description
1 polymer ?
#
loop_
_entity_poly.entity_id
_entity_poly.type
_entity_poly.pdbx_seq_one_letter_code
_entity_poly.pdbx_strand_id
1 'polypeptide(L)'
;MFFLIDDIKKDAEHLFDDVVEEYCTISSILQHFGEWRNQMVTSYAQAYIPMCLPQLLAPLIRVQMLSWNPLEIKTVSCAFFLRLINTSSQ
;
A
#
# COMPACT_ATOMS: atom_id res chain seq x y z
N MET A 1 -1.15 10.29 28.26
CA MET A 1 -0.14 9.91 27.25
C MET A 1 -0.53 8.62 26.53
N PHE A 2 -0.89 7.53 27.23
CA PHE A 2 -1.44 6.32 26.58
C PHE A 2 -2.76 6.57 25.81
N PHE A 3 -3.73 7.26 26.43
CA PHE A 3 -5.02 7.59 25.79
C PHE A 3 -4.90 8.35 24.46
N LEU A 4 -3.88 9.21 24.31
CA LEU A 4 -3.67 9.99 23.08
C LEU A 4 -3.29 9.12 21.88
N ILE A 5 -2.51 8.05 22.11
CA ILE A 5 -2.07 7.16 21.03
C ILE A 5 -3.26 6.33 20.51
N ASP A 6 -4.18 5.95 21.39
CA ASP A 6 -5.37 5.18 21.04
C ASP A 6 -6.37 6.05 20.26
N ASP A 7 -6.54 7.31 20.64
CA ASP A 7 -7.35 8.28 19.89
C ASP A 7 -6.77 8.51 18.48
N ILE A 8 -5.45 8.71 18.36
CA ILE A 8 -4.78 8.88 17.06
C ILE A 8 -4.95 7.64 16.17
N LYS A 9 -4.86 6.43 16.74
CA LYS A 9 -5.05 5.19 15.99
C LYS A 9 -6.48 5.06 15.48
N LYS A 10 -7.46 5.41 16.33
CA LYS A 10 -8.87 5.37 15.97
C LYS A 10 -9.19 6.37 14.86
N ASP A 11 -8.68 7.59 14.95
CA ASP A 11 -8.87 8.59 13.90
C ASP A 11 -8.19 8.16 12.58
N ALA A 12 -7.05 7.47 12.66
CA ALA A 12 -6.33 6.99 11.47
C ALA A 12 -7.08 5.87 10.72
N GLU A 13 -7.98 5.14 11.37
CA GLU A 13 -8.85 4.15 10.71
C GLU A 13 -9.82 4.81 9.71
N HIS A 14 -10.17 6.08 9.94
CA HIS A 14 -11.11 6.84 9.13
C HIS A 14 -10.44 7.74 8.08
N LEU A 15 -9.10 7.75 7.99
CA LEU A 15 -8.35 8.68 7.14
C LEU A 15 -8.65 8.51 5.63
N PHE A 16 -9.10 7.33 5.22
CA PHE A 16 -9.36 6.98 3.82
C PHE A 16 -10.83 6.66 3.53
N ASP A 17 -11.75 7.03 4.43
CA ASP A 17 -13.19 6.78 4.26
C ASP A 17 -13.80 7.54 3.06
N ASP A 18 -13.16 8.62 2.63
CA ASP A 18 -13.53 9.41 1.45
C ASP A 18 -12.87 8.91 0.15
N VAL A 19 -11.97 7.92 0.24
CA VAL A 19 -11.31 7.31 -0.91
C VAL A 19 -12.17 6.16 -1.46
N VAL A 20 -12.14 5.97 -2.78
CA VAL A 20 -12.80 4.85 -3.44
C VAL A 20 -12.28 3.52 -2.90
N GLU A 21 -13.18 2.57 -2.63
CA GLU A 21 -12.86 1.27 -1.99
C GLU A 21 -11.73 0.49 -2.69
N GLU A 22 -11.66 0.59 -4.01
CA GLU A 22 -10.64 -0.03 -4.86
C GLU A 22 -9.22 0.50 -4.62
N TYR A 23 -9.09 1.68 -3.98
CA TYR A 23 -7.84 2.37 -3.72
C TYR A 23 -7.66 2.73 -2.23
N CYS A 24 -8.48 2.21 -1.33
CA CYS A 24 -8.41 2.51 0.10
C CYS A 24 -7.48 1.56 0.88
N THR A 25 -7.09 0.42 0.30
CA THR A 25 -6.20 -0.56 0.95
C THR A 25 -5.02 -0.93 0.07
N ILE A 26 -3.89 -1.28 0.70
CA ILE A 26 -2.71 -1.76 -0.04
C ILE A 26 -3.09 -2.97 -0.91
N SER A 27 -3.83 -3.94 -0.38
CA SER A 27 -4.19 -5.15 -1.13
C SER A 27 -5.04 -4.88 -2.38
N SER A 28 -6.05 -4.01 -2.30
CA SER A 28 -6.92 -3.66 -3.44
C SER A 28 -6.14 -2.94 -4.54
N ILE A 29 -5.33 -1.95 -4.16
CA ILE A 29 -4.43 -1.23 -5.07
C ILE A 29 -3.53 -2.23 -5.81
N LEU A 30 -2.82 -3.08 -5.07
CA LEU A 30 -1.88 -4.04 -5.65
C LEU A 30 -2.58 -5.05 -6.59
N GLN A 31 -3.80 -5.45 -6.26
CA GLN A 31 -4.61 -6.31 -7.11
C GLN A 31 -4.95 -5.60 -8.44
N HIS A 32 -5.50 -4.39 -8.40
CA HIS A 32 -5.84 -3.63 -9.61
C HIS A 32 -4.63 -3.30 -10.48
N PHE A 33 -3.53 -2.89 -9.88
CA PHE A 33 -2.29 -2.66 -10.64
C PHE A 33 -1.70 -3.97 -11.19
N GLY A 34 -1.87 -5.09 -10.48
CA GLY A 34 -1.52 -6.41 -10.99
C GLY A 34 -2.37 -6.82 -12.20
N GLU A 35 -3.68 -6.59 -12.15
CA GLU A 35 -4.61 -6.83 -13.26
C GLU A 35 -4.27 -5.96 -14.47
N TRP A 36 -4.06 -4.66 -14.26
CA TRP A 36 -3.65 -3.73 -15.32
C TRP A 36 -2.33 -4.17 -15.97
N ARG A 37 -1.35 -4.57 -15.16
CA ARG A 37 -0.08 -5.12 -15.66
C ARG A 37 -0.31 -6.33 -16.56
N ASN A 38 -1.20 -7.25 -16.19
CA ASN A 38 -1.45 -8.48 -16.94
C ASN A 38 -2.26 -8.24 -18.23
N GLN A 39 -3.19 -7.28 -18.21
CA GLN A 39 -4.08 -7.01 -19.34
C GLN A 39 -3.48 -6.03 -20.36
N MET A 40 -2.70 -5.05 -19.90
CA MET A 40 -2.18 -3.96 -20.74
C MET A 40 -0.73 -3.60 -20.39
N VAL A 41 0.18 -4.56 -20.56
CA VAL A 41 1.61 -4.43 -20.22
C VAL A 41 2.23 -3.15 -20.78
N THR A 42 1.96 -2.82 -22.05
CA THR A 42 2.55 -1.64 -22.72
C THR A 42 2.10 -0.33 -22.06
N SER A 43 0.79 -0.19 -21.79
CA SER A 43 0.25 1.00 -21.12
C SER A 43 0.75 1.10 -19.68
N TYR A 44 0.80 -0.02 -18.96
CA TYR A 44 1.33 -0.10 -17.60
C TYR A 44 2.81 0.34 -17.52
N ALA A 45 3.63 -0.08 -18.47
CA ALA A 45 5.04 0.32 -18.55
C ALA A 45 5.21 1.79 -18.95
N GLN A 46 4.44 2.26 -19.93
CA GLN A 46 4.48 3.65 -20.41
C GLN A 46 4.01 4.66 -19.36
N ALA A 47 3.10 4.25 -18.47
CA ALA A 47 2.67 5.06 -17.35
C ALA A 47 3.67 5.05 -16.17
N TYR A 48 4.82 4.38 -16.30
CA TYR A 48 5.87 4.27 -15.27
C TYR A 48 5.35 3.77 -13.92
N ILE A 49 4.31 2.92 -13.92
CA ILE A 49 3.66 2.47 -12.69
C ILE A 49 4.61 1.84 -11.68
N PRO A 50 5.58 0.98 -12.03
CA PRO A 50 6.53 0.44 -11.05
C PRO A 50 7.27 1.51 -10.25
N MET A 51 7.53 2.68 -10.86
CA MET A 51 8.20 3.80 -10.22
C MET A 51 7.24 4.62 -9.33
N CYS A 52 5.98 4.75 -9.74
CA CYS A 52 4.96 5.50 -9.01
C CYS A 52 4.35 4.72 -7.84
N LEU A 53 4.31 3.39 -7.92
CA LEU A 53 3.64 2.55 -6.94
C LEU A 53 4.16 2.73 -5.50
N PRO A 54 5.48 2.82 -5.23
CA PRO A 54 6.00 3.14 -3.89
C PRO A 54 5.50 4.49 -3.36
N GLN A 55 5.37 5.48 -4.24
CA GLN A 55 4.91 6.82 -3.87
C GLN A 55 3.41 6.83 -3.58
N LEU A 56 2.63 6.09 -4.38
CA LEU A 56 1.19 5.93 -4.21
C LEU A 56 0.84 5.22 -2.90
N LEU A 57 1.61 4.20 -2.51
CA LEU A 57 1.36 3.43 -1.29
C LEU A 57 1.88 4.10 -0.02
N ALA A 58 2.73 5.14 -0.14
CA ALA A 58 3.37 5.77 1.00
C ALA A 58 2.39 6.24 2.10
N PRO A 59 1.24 6.89 1.80
CA PRO A 59 0.27 7.29 2.83
C PRO A 59 -0.30 6.09 3.59
N LEU A 60 -0.68 5.03 2.89
CA LEU A 60 -1.24 3.81 3.48
C LEU A 60 -0.22 3.09 4.36
N ILE A 61 1.04 3.00 3.90
CA ILE A 61 2.13 2.42 4.67
C ILE A 61 2.37 3.23 5.95
N ARG A 62 2.40 4.57 5.88
CA ARG A 62 2.59 5.43 7.06
C ARG A 62 1.50 5.21 8.10
N VAL A 63 0.24 5.07 7.68
CA VAL A 63 -0.87 4.78 8.60
C VAL A 63 -0.69 3.40 9.24
N GLN A 64 -0.31 2.37 8.48
CA GLN A 64 -0.03 1.05 9.05
C GLN A 64 1.15 1.06 10.05
N MET A 65 2.13 1.95 9.86
CA MET A 65 3.25 2.10 10.79
C MET A 65 2.86 2.67 12.16
N LEU A 66 1.71 3.36 12.29
CA LEU A 66 1.22 3.86 13.59
C LEU A 66 0.92 2.74 14.59
N SER A 67 0.56 1.55 14.08
CA SER A 67 0.26 0.35 14.86
C SER A 67 1.35 -0.72 14.75
N TRP A 68 2.46 -0.42 14.09
CA TRP A 68 3.54 -1.37 13.88
C TRP A 68 4.45 -1.44 15.11
N ASN A 69 4.73 -2.66 15.55
CA ASN A 69 5.66 -2.95 16.63
C ASN A 69 6.67 -4.00 16.15
N PRO A 70 7.99 -3.71 16.12
CA PRO A 70 9.01 -4.63 15.62
C PRO A 70 9.09 -5.95 16.42
N LEU A 71 8.62 -5.94 17.67
CA LEU A 71 8.60 -7.12 18.55
C LEU A 71 7.35 -7.98 18.35
N GLU A 72 6.30 -7.40 17.75
CA GLU A 72 5.11 -8.13 17.31
C GLU A 72 5.27 -8.45 15.84
N ILE A 73 5.71 -9.67 15.53
CA ILE A 73 5.84 -10.15 14.15
C ILE A 73 4.43 -10.36 13.57
N LYS A 74 3.78 -9.27 13.18
CA LYS A 74 2.67 -9.27 12.23
C LYS A 74 3.30 -9.00 10.87
N THR A 75 3.38 -10.04 10.06
CA THR A 75 3.94 -10.02 8.70
C THR A 75 3.16 -9.03 7.85
N VAL A 76 3.56 -7.77 7.86
CA VAL A 76 3.04 -6.78 6.91
C VAL A 76 3.48 -7.19 5.52
N SER A 77 2.51 -7.24 4.62
CA SER A 77 2.56 -7.69 3.23
C SER A 77 3.64 -6.99 2.40
N CYS A 78 4.90 -7.35 2.61
CA CYS A 78 6.04 -6.90 1.80
C CYS A 78 6.29 -7.81 0.61
N ALA A 79 5.72 -9.02 0.60
CA ALA A 79 6.00 -10.02 -0.43
C ALA A 79 5.61 -9.53 -1.83
N PHE A 80 4.46 -8.85 -1.97
CA PHE A 80 4.04 -8.30 -3.25
C PHE A 80 4.90 -7.11 -3.67
N PHE A 81 5.18 -6.17 -2.76
CA PHE A 81 6.03 -5.02 -3.08
C PHE A 81 7.41 -5.49 -3.53
N LEU A 82 8.08 -6.37 -2.77
CA LEU A 82 9.35 -7.00 -3.12
C LEU A 82 9.30 -7.76 -4.44
N ARG A 83 8.18 -8.44 -4.73
CA ARG A 83 7.97 -9.12 -6.02
C ARG A 83 7.84 -8.11 -7.16
N LEU A 84 7.17 -6.99 -6.94
CA LEU A 84 6.96 -5.97 -7.97
C LEU A 84 8.26 -5.27 -8.34
N ILE A 85 9.07 -4.82 -7.38
CA ILE A 85 10.39 -4.22 -7.64
C ILE A 85 11.34 -5.21 -8.34
N ASN A 86 11.41 -6.48 -7.91
CA ASN A 86 12.30 -7.46 -8.52
C ASN A 86 11.89 -7.86 -9.95
N THR A 87 10.61 -7.75 -10.31
CA THR A 87 10.13 -8.03 -11.68
C THR A 87 10.29 -6.88 -12.67
N SER A 88 10.81 -5.72 -12.25
CA SER A 88 11.15 -4.59 -13.13
C SER A 88 12.56 -4.70 -13.73
N SER A 89 13.33 -5.72 -13.33
CA SER A 89 14.70 -5.96 -13.81
C SER A 89 14.80 -7.08 -14.85
N GLN A 90 13.68 -7.52 -15.43
CA GLN A 90 13.62 -8.37 -16.63
C GLN A 90 12.73 -7.76 -17.69
#